data_AF-A0A3D8K216-F1
#
_entry.id   AF-A0A3D8K216-F1
#
_cell.length_a   1.000
_cell.length_b   1.000
_cell.length_c   1.000
_cell.angle_alpha   90.00
_cell.angle_beta   90.00
_cell.angle_gamma   90.00
#
_symmetry.space_group_name_H-M   'P 1'
#
loop_
_entity.id
_entity.type
_entity.pdbx_description
1 polymer ?
#
loop_
_entity_poly.entity_id
_entity_poly.type
_entity_poly.pdbx_seq_one_letter_code
_entity_poly.pdbx_strand_id
1 'polypeptide(L)'
;MNAEHKTVDSAGEPLLTSGNGDYKEKWTHIRQHIEIRRTNDYCVGLDEKLKIDWGTTAEYDRVELANDEAVRKQRSAILADIAVEEASPRDDLDKDVVIRYKTLLGEACVLCFEGEFEGAQRTLESAKKYMASRSEERSRQWYVEASATATIPFLAVFAAIWCSRQSTSAFLGVNAFWLLLSGCGGAIGALLSVIARSGKLKFDVGAGQRLHYLEGSSRIVAGAISGLVAALAVRSDLVFGAFARDHLSLVTMLAAIAAGRGERLATSIISKFDEKTESMKSEGQTGG
;
A
#
# COMPACT_ATOMS: atom_id res chain seq x y z
N MET A 1 48.58 -28.37 63.11
CA MET A 1 47.35 -28.29 62.28
C MET A 1 47.34 -26.88 61.69
N ASN A 2 47.87 -26.71 60.48
CA ASN A 2 47.13 -26.72 59.20
C ASN A 2 46.12 -25.56 59.14
N ALA A 3 46.09 -24.67 58.16
CA ALA A 3 46.59 -24.75 56.80
C ALA A 3 46.82 -23.36 56.18
N GLU A 4 47.60 -23.38 55.10
CA GLU A 4 47.99 -22.33 54.17
C GLU A 4 46.81 -21.50 53.64
N HIS A 5 46.98 -20.18 53.60
CA HIS A 5 46.12 -19.29 52.83
C HIS A 5 46.71 -19.18 51.41
N LYS A 6 46.28 -20.07 50.51
CA LYS A 6 46.58 -19.98 49.07
C LYS A 6 45.69 -18.90 48.44
N THR A 7 46.35 -17.86 47.94
CA THR A 7 45.85 -16.93 46.94
C THR A 7 45.54 -17.70 45.64
N VAL A 8 44.28 -17.64 45.20
CA VAL A 8 43.91 -18.04 43.83
C VAL A 8 43.59 -16.76 43.08
N ASP A 9 44.60 -16.31 42.32
CA ASP A 9 44.39 -15.50 41.13
C ASP A 9 43.53 -16.33 40.15
N SER A 10 42.29 -15.93 39.94
CA SER A 10 41.57 -16.26 38.71
C SER A 10 41.39 -14.98 37.93
N ALA A 11 42.34 -14.71 37.05
CA ALA A 11 42.20 -13.77 35.96
C ALA A 11 40.99 -14.20 35.11
N GLY A 12 39.83 -13.61 35.41
CA GLY A 12 38.75 -13.54 34.46
C GLY A 12 39.16 -12.56 33.38
N GLU A 13 39.62 -13.06 32.23
CA GLU A 13 39.74 -12.23 31.04
C GLU A 13 38.38 -11.57 30.78
N PRO A 14 38.33 -10.23 30.67
CA PRO A 14 37.11 -9.59 30.23
C PRO A 14 36.85 -10.05 28.79
N LEU A 15 35.64 -10.55 28.52
CA LEU A 15 35.11 -10.71 27.17
C LEU A 15 35.15 -9.35 26.48
N LEU A 16 36.26 -9.05 25.83
CA LEU A 16 36.43 -7.89 24.99
C LEU A 16 35.54 -8.09 23.77
N THR A 17 34.43 -7.36 23.73
CA THR A 17 33.76 -7.00 22.48
C THR A 17 34.77 -6.19 21.64
N SER A 18 35.65 -6.87 20.92
CA SER A 18 36.75 -6.30 20.12
C SER A 18 36.29 -5.64 18.81
N GLY A 19 35.06 -5.12 18.77
CA GLY A 19 34.43 -4.62 17.54
C GLY A 19 34.66 -3.15 17.20
N ASN A 20 35.15 -2.32 18.13
CA ASN A 20 35.21 -0.86 17.95
C ASN A 20 36.63 -0.34 17.69
N GLY A 21 37.43 -1.05 16.89
CA GLY A 21 38.67 -0.47 16.32
C GLY A 21 38.33 0.49 15.17
N ASP A 22 39.04 1.62 15.05
CA ASP A 22 38.92 2.46 13.85
C ASP A 22 39.64 1.78 12.67
N TYR A 23 38.92 0.91 11.95
CA TYR A 23 39.43 0.20 10.77
C TYR A 23 39.29 1.02 9.47
N LYS A 24 39.15 2.35 9.56
CA LYS A 24 38.97 3.21 8.37
C LYS A 24 40.08 3.05 7.35
N GLU A 25 41.33 2.99 7.80
CA GLU A 25 42.50 2.89 6.92
C GLU A 25 42.51 1.60 6.09
N LYS A 26 42.08 0.47 6.69
CA LYS A 26 42.04 -0.85 6.05
C LYS A 26 41.02 -0.93 4.90
N TRP A 27 39.88 -0.27 5.08
CA TRP A 27 38.74 -0.32 4.15
C TRP A 27 38.60 0.97 3.33
N THR A 28 39.68 1.73 3.14
CA THR A 28 39.70 3.00 2.38
C THR A 28 39.25 2.88 0.92
N HIS A 29 39.34 1.68 0.35
CA HIS A 29 38.89 1.39 -1.02
C HIS A 29 37.37 1.23 -1.14
N ILE A 30 36.66 0.99 -0.02
CA ILE A 30 35.20 0.87 0.04
C ILE A 30 34.62 2.20 0.52
N ARG A 31 33.96 2.93 -0.39
CA ARG A 31 33.37 4.25 -0.10
C ARG A 31 31.93 4.11 0.38
N GLN A 32 31.77 3.93 1.68
CA GLN A 32 30.46 3.88 2.32
C GLN A 32 29.98 5.29 2.68
N HIS A 33 28.79 5.63 2.19
CA HIS A 33 28.02 6.80 2.62
C HIS A 33 27.37 6.57 3.99
N ILE A 34 26.88 5.35 4.24
CA ILE A 34 26.31 4.93 5.53
C ILE A 34 27.04 3.66 5.98
N GLU A 35 27.73 3.73 7.10
CA GLU A 35 28.38 2.57 7.71
C GLU A 35 27.37 1.76 8.53
N ILE A 36 27.34 0.45 8.31
CA ILE A 36 26.50 -0.49 9.07
C ILE A 36 27.39 -1.26 10.05
N ARG A 37 28.47 -1.88 9.55
CA ARG A 37 29.45 -2.56 10.39
C ARG A 37 30.83 -2.52 9.74
N ARG A 38 31.85 -2.29 10.56
CA ARG A 38 33.25 -2.39 10.15
C ARG A 38 34.02 -3.17 11.20
N THR A 39 34.65 -4.27 10.78
CA THR A 39 35.49 -5.10 11.65
C THR A 39 36.88 -5.25 11.03
N ASN A 40 37.75 -6.00 11.72
CA ASN A 40 39.01 -6.40 11.11
C ASN A 40 38.80 -7.32 9.91
N ASP A 41 37.77 -8.15 9.89
CA ASP A 41 37.68 -9.28 8.94
C ASP A 41 36.74 -9.00 7.77
N TYR A 42 35.77 -8.11 7.97
CA TYR A 42 34.82 -7.68 6.94
C TYR A 42 34.31 -6.24 7.18
N CYS A 43 33.69 -5.65 6.17
CA CYS A 43 32.91 -4.43 6.31
C CYS A 43 31.61 -4.50 5.49
N VAL A 44 30.56 -3.85 5.98
CA VAL A 44 29.25 -3.73 5.32
C VAL A 44 28.73 -2.31 5.48
N GLY A 45 28.20 -1.73 4.41
CA GLY A 45 27.60 -0.41 4.43
C GLY A 45 26.85 -0.11 3.15
N LEU A 46 26.38 1.13 3.02
CA LEU A 46 25.69 1.62 1.83
C LEU A 46 26.56 2.63 1.09
N ASP A 47 26.66 2.52 -0.22
CA ASP A 47 27.36 3.48 -1.08
C ASP A 47 26.54 4.78 -1.27
N GLU A 48 27.08 5.75 -2.02
CA GLU A 48 26.40 7.01 -2.34
C GLU A 48 25.08 6.83 -3.12
N LYS A 49 24.89 5.67 -3.76
CA LYS A 49 23.69 5.29 -4.52
C LYS A 49 22.75 4.40 -3.68
N LEU A 50 22.99 4.26 -2.39
CA LEU A 50 22.23 3.41 -1.45
C LEU A 50 22.24 1.93 -1.84
N LYS A 51 23.30 1.47 -2.52
CA LYS A 51 23.59 0.06 -2.75
C LYS A 51 24.38 -0.50 -1.58
N ILE A 52 24.12 -1.76 -1.25
CA ILE A 52 24.85 -2.50 -0.24
C ILE A 52 26.23 -2.80 -0.82
N ASP A 53 27.25 -2.28 -0.16
CA ASP A 53 28.65 -2.52 -0.50
C ASP A 53 29.35 -3.17 0.70
N TRP A 54 30.03 -4.27 0.42
CA TRP A 54 30.68 -5.08 1.45
C TRP A 54 31.97 -5.70 0.93
N GLY A 55 32.86 -6.00 1.85
CA GLY A 55 34.15 -6.62 1.56
C GLY A 55 34.59 -7.50 2.70
N THR A 56 35.36 -8.53 2.37
CA THR A 56 35.97 -9.49 3.30
C THR A 56 37.48 -9.48 3.11
N THR A 57 38.21 -9.89 4.14
CA THR A 57 39.66 -10.06 4.03
C THR A 57 40.01 -11.44 3.48
N ALA A 58 41.19 -11.58 2.89
CA ALA A 58 41.68 -12.88 2.44
C ALA A 58 41.80 -13.91 3.58
N GLU A 59 42.02 -13.46 4.82
CA GLU A 59 42.02 -14.34 6.01
C GLU A 59 40.62 -14.90 6.24
N TYR A 60 39.60 -14.03 6.22
CA TYR A 60 38.20 -14.43 6.34
C TYR A 60 37.80 -15.42 5.25
N ASP A 61 38.14 -15.13 3.99
CA ASP A 61 37.80 -15.99 2.86
C ASP A 61 38.45 -17.38 2.97
N ARG A 62 39.68 -17.46 3.50
CA ARG A 62 40.37 -18.75 3.74
C ARG A 62 39.64 -19.58 4.80
N VAL A 63 39.24 -18.97 5.90
CA VAL A 63 38.47 -19.65 6.95
C VAL A 63 37.12 -20.11 6.40
N GLU A 64 36.46 -19.26 5.61
CA GLU A 64 35.18 -19.60 5.00
C GLU A 64 35.29 -20.76 4.00
N LEU A 65 36.36 -20.82 3.20
CA LEU A 65 36.61 -21.95 2.29
C LEU A 65 36.87 -23.27 3.04
N ALA A 66 37.37 -23.21 4.28
CA ALA A 66 37.61 -24.37 5.13
C ALA A 66 36.33 -24.84 5.86
N ASN A 67 35.25 -24.04 5.86
CA ASN A 67 33.98 -24.43 6.46
C ASN A 67 33.27 -25.54 5.67
N ASP A 68 32.36 -26.24 6.35
CA ASP A 68 31.48 -27.25 5.77
C ASP A 68 30.74 -26.69 4.54
N GLU A 69 30.61 -27.52 3.50
CA GLU A 69 29.83 -27.20 2.30
C GLU A 69 28.40 -26.76 2.63
N ALA A 70 27.77 -27.35 3.65
CA ALA A 70 26.44 -26.97 4.09
C ALA A 70 26.39 -25.50 4.57
N VAL A 71 27.39 -25.06 5.33
CA VAL A 71 27.53 -23.69 5.84
C VAL A 71 27.74 -22.71 4.69
N ARG A 72 28.65 -23.03 3.77
CA ARG A 72 28.92 -22.20 2.59
C ARG A 72 27.68 -22.04 1.71
N LYS A 73 26.91 -23.12 1.52
CA LYS A 73 25.66 -23.12 0.75
C LYS A 73 24.58 -22.26 1.43
N GLN A 74 24.44 -22.36 2.75
CA GLN A 74 23.48 -21.56 3.51
C GLN A 74 23.81 -20.06 3.44
N ARG A 75 25.08 -19.69 3.63
CA ARG A 75 25.56 -18.32 3.47
C ARG A 75 25.26 -17.79 2.05
N SER A 76 25.64 -18.56 1.03
CA SER A 76 25.45 -18.18 -0.37
C SER A 76 23.97 -17.98 -0.71
N ALA A 77 23.07 -18.81 -0.17
CA ALA A 77 21.64 -18.67 -0.36
C ALA A 77 21.11 -17.36 0.24
N ILE A 78 21.51 -17.03 1.47
CA ILE A 78 21.07 -15.79 2.15
C ILE A 78 21.59 -14.55 1.40
N LEU A 79 22.87 -14.55 0.98
CA LEU A 79 23.44 -13.44 0.21
C LEU A 79 22.76 -13.28 -1.16
N ALA A 80 22.40 -14.39 -1.82
CA ALA A 80 21.64 -14.35 -3.07
C ALA A 80 20.25 -13.75 -2.86
N ASP A 81 19.54 -14.15 -1.80
CA ASP A 81 18.23 -13.58 -1.47
C ASP A 81 18.33 -12.08 -1.18
N ILE A 82 19.36 -11.65 -0.44
CA ILE A 82 19.63 -10.23 -0.19
C ILE A 82 19.87 -9.48 -1.50
N ALA A 83 20.64 -10.05 -2.44
CA ALA A 83 20.90 -9.41 -3.73
C ALA A 83 19.63 -9.27 -4.60
N VAL A 84 18.75 -10.28 -4.59
CA VAL A 84 17.46 -10.23 -5.29
C VAL A 84 16.57 -9.15 -4.69
N GLU A 85 16.47 -9.13 -3.37
CA GLU A 85 15.75 -8.10 -2.63
C GLU A 85 16.33 -6.72 -2.89
N GLU A 86 17.65 -6.58 -2.91
CA GLU A 86 18.32 -5.32 -3.18
C GLU A 86 17.97 -4.74 -4.56
N ALA A 87 17.91 -5.60 -5.58
CA ALA A 87 17.64 -5.25 -6.97
C ALA A 87 16.18 -4.87 -7.26
N SER A 88 15.26 -5.12 -6.31
CA SER A 88 13.84 -4.80 -6.51
C SER A 88 13.62 -3.28 -6.66
N PRO A 89 12.78 -2.85 -7.63
CA PRO A 89 12.56 -1.43 -7.95
C PRO A 89 11.86 -0.68 -6.81
N ARG A 90 12.33 0.53 -6.49
CA ARG A 90 11.88 1.31 -5.31
C ARG A 90 11.86 2.83 -5.54
N ASP A 91 11.85 3.26 -6.80
CA ASP A 91 12.04 4.66 -7.17
C ASP A 91 10.94 5.60 -6.64
N ASP A 92 9.79 5.01 -6.29
CA ASP A 92 8.58 5.70 -5.86
C ASP A 92 8.44 5.88 -4.33
N LEU A 93 9.39 5.34 -3.56
CA LEU A 93 9.41 5.41 -2.10
C LEU A 93 10.31 6.53 -1.59
N ASP A 94 9.99 7.03 -0.40
CA ASP A 94 10.80 8.06 0.26
C ASP A 94 12.22 7.54 0.55
N LYS A 95 13.20 8.42 0.37
CA LYS A 95 14.63 8.08 0.58
C LYS A 95 14.89 7.49 1.95
N ASP A 96 14.29 8.03 3.01
CA ASP A 96 14.46 7.53 4.37
C ASP A 96 13.92 6.11 4.55
N VAL A 97 12.82 5.78 3.84
CA VAL A 97 12.26 4.41 3.83
C VAL A 97 13.23 3.46 3.16
N VAL A 98 13.79 3.86 2.01
CA VAL A 98 14.79 3.08 1.28
C VAL A 98 16.04 2.88 2.13
N ILE A 99 16.58 3.93 2.76
CA ILE A 99 17.76 3.85 3.63
C ILE A 99 17.54 2.85 4.77
N ARG A 100 16.42 2.95 5.49
CA ARG A 100 16.11 2.03 6.61
C ARG A 100 16.00 0.59 6.14
N TYR A 101 15.35 0.36 5.01
CA TYR A 101 15.23 -0.97 4.43
C TYR A 101 16.60 -1.55 4.01
N LYS A 102 17.42 -0.76 3.30
CA LYS A 102 18.76 -1.17 2.87
C LYS A 102 19.69 -1.41 4.06
N THR A 103 19.51 -0.64 5.14
CA THR A 103 20.21 -0.87 6.41
C THR A 103 19.82 -2.23 7.00
N LEU A 104 18.53 -2.59 7.04
CA LEU A 104 18.11 -3.93 7.51
C LEU A 104 18.68 -5.07 6.66
N LEU A 105 18.75 -4.89 5.33
CA LEU A 105 19.40 -5.87 4.46
C LEU A 105 20.91 -5.98 4.76
N GLY A 106 21.59 -4.86 4.98
CA GLY A 106 23.00 -4.86 5.37
C GLY A 106 23.23 -5.50 6.74
N GLU A 107 22.35 -5.29 7.71
CA GLU A 107 22.41 -6.01 9.01
C GLU A 107 22.21 -7.52 8.82
N ALA A 108 21.35 -7.95 7.89
CA ALA A 108 21.26 -9.36 7.52
C ALA A 108 22.57 -9.89 6.91
N CYS A 109 23.28 -9.09 6.09
CA CYS A 109 24.62 -9.44 5.63
C CYS A 109 25.62 -9.58 6.79
N VAL A 110 25.59 -8.67 7.77
CA VAL A 110 26.46 -8.71 8.95
C VAL A 110 26.26 -10.00 9.73
N LEU A 111 25.01 -10.34 10.06
CA LEU A 111 24.67 -11.58 10.75
C LEU A 111 25.07 -12.81 9.92
N CYS A 112 24.93 -12.72 8.60
CA CYS A 112 25.43 -13.75 7.70
C CYS A 112 26.94 -13.92 7.87
N PHE A 113 27.73 -12.84 7.82
CA PHE A 113 29.18 -12.85 8.02
C PHE A 113 29.63 -13.35 9.40
N GLU A 114 28.82 -13.12 10.43
CA GLU A 114 29.05 -13.63 11.79
C GLU A 114 28.65 -15.11 11.97
N GLY A 115 28.04 -15.74 10.95
CA GLY A 115 27.60 -17.14 11.00
C GLY A 115 26.23 -17.35 11.65
N GLU A 116 25.54 -16.27 12.01
CA GLU A 116 24.22 -16.25 12.65
C GLU A 116 23.10 -16.36 11.60
N PHE A 117 23.05 -17.49 10.89
CA PHE A 117 22.18 -17.66 9.72
C PHE A 117 20.68 -17.55 10.04
N GLU A 118 20.23 -18.06 11.18
CA GLU A 118 18.83 -17.91 11.61
C GLU A 118 18.50 -16.45 11.94
N GLY A 119 19.46 -15.72 12.53
CA GLY A 119 19.34 -14.28 12.76
C GLY A 119 19.27 -13.49 11.45
N ALA A 120 20.13 -13.84 10.50
CA ALA A 120 20.16 -13.23 9.17
C ALA A 120 18.83 -13.44 8.43
N GLN A 121 18.29 -14.66 8.43
CA GLN A 121 16.99 -14.95 7.81
C GLN A 121 15.84 -14.18 8.47
N ARG A 122 15.77 -14.14 9.81
CA ARG A 122 14.74 -13.36 10.52
C ARG A 122 14.82 -11.87 10.22
N THR A 123 16.03 -11.33 10.10
CA THR A 123 16.27 -9.93 9.76
C THR A 123 15.87 -9.62 8.33
N LEU A 124 16.21 -10.52 7.39
CA LEU A 124 15.78 -10.43 5.99
C LEU A 124 14.25 -10.44 5.85
N GLU A 125 13.56 -11.36 6.54
CA GLU A 125 12.10 -11.41 6.56
C GLU A 125 11.47 -10.15 7.18
N SER A 126 12.11 -9.60 8.21
CA SER A 126 11.70 -8.31 8.80
C SER A 126 11.86 -7.16 7.81
N ALA A 127 12.94 -7.15 7.02
CA ALA A 127 13.15 -6.18 5.95
C ALA A 127 12.06 -6.30 4.86
N LYS A 128 11.76 -7.52 4.39
CA LYS A 128 10.69 -7.78 3.42
C LYS A 128 9.34 -7.28 3.92
N LYS A 129 8.99 -7.60 5.17
CA LYS A 129 7.74 -7.14 5.79
C LYS A 129 7.67 -5.62 5.93
N TYR A 130 8.78 -4.99 6.33
CA TYR A 130 8.88 -3.54 6.40
C TYR A 130 8.63 -2.90 5.03
N MET A 131 9.28 -3.41 3.99
CA MET A 131 9.11 -2.94 2.62
C MET A 131 7.67 -3.12 2.14
N ALA A 132 7.10 -4.31 2.30
CA ALA A 132 5.71 -4.59 1.92
C ALA A 132 4.72 -3.62 2.60
N SER A 133 4.93 -3.33 3.89
CA SER A 133 4.07 -2.42 4.65
C SER A 133 4.16 -0.97 4.13
N ARG A 134 5.38 -0.51 3.80
CA ARG A 134 5.60 0.85 3.27
C ARG A 134 5.11 1.00 1.85
N SER A 135 5.28 -0.03 1.03
CA SER A 135 4.69 -0.09 -0.29
C SER A 135 3.17 -0.02 -0.22
N GLU A 136 2.54 -0.82 0.63
CA GLU A 136 1.09 -0.80 0.80
C GLU A 136 0.58 0.59 1.22
N GLU A 137 1.28 1.26 2.14
CA GLU A 137 0.97 2.64 2.55
C GLU A 137 1.04 3.62 1.38
N ARG A 138 2.10 3.56 0.57
CA ARG A 138 2.30 4.46 -0.58
C ARG A 138 1.25 4.26 -1.66
N SER A 139 0.95 3.01 -2.01
CA SER A 139 -0.11 2.70 -2.97
C SER A 139 -1.49 3.20 -2.50
N ARG A 140 -1.79 3.08 -1.20
CA ARG A 140 -3.04 3.62 -0.63
C ARG A 140 -3.12 5.13 -0.77
N GLN A 141 -2.00 5.84 -0.56
CA GLN A 141 -1.95 7.29 -0.77
C GLN A 141 -2.27 7.63 -2.23
N TRP A 142 -1.58 7.03 -3.20
CA TRP A 142 -1.84 7.28 -4.62
C TRP A 142 -3.26 6.98 -5.05
N TYR A 143 -3.83 5.88 -4.56
CA TYR A 143 -5.21 5.52 -4.86
C TYR A 143 -6.20 6.58 -4.36
N VAL A 144 -6.04 7.05 -3.12
CA VAL A 144 -6.90 8.09 -2.53
C VAL A 144 -6.68 9.44 -3.22
N GLU A 145 -5.44 9.81 -3.51
CA GLU A 145 -5.10 11.03 -4.25
C GLU A 145 -5.71 11.03 -5.66
N ALA A 146 -5.60 9.91 -6.37
CA ALA A 146 -6.20 9.74 -7.69
C ALA A 146 -7.73 9.86 -7.65
N SER A 147 -8.38 9.20 -6.68
CA SER A 147 -9.83 9.32 -6.52
C SER A 147 -10.26 10.74 -6.10
N ALA A 148 -9.52 11.39 -5.22
CA ALA A 148 -9.79 12.76 -4.80
C ALA A 148 -9.66 13.74 -5.99
N THR A 149 -8.56 13.65 -6.74
CA THR A 149 -8.32 14.49 -7.93
C THR A 149 -9.36 14.24 -9.02
N ALA A 150 -9.74 13.00 -9.28
CA ALA A 150 -10.81 12.65 -10.22
C ALA A 150 -12.20 13.18 -9.80
N THR A 151 -12.42 13.45 -8.50
CA THR A 151 -13.70 13.98 -7.98
C THR A 151 -13.83 15.50 -8.15
N ILE A 152 -12.70 16.24 -8.21
CA ILE A 152 -12.67 17.69 -8.40
C ILE A 152 -13.55 18.19 -9.55
N PRO A 153 -13.47 17.65 -10.80
CA PRO A 153 -14.33 18.13 -11.88
C PRO A 153 -15.82 17.95 -11.59
N PHE A 154 -16.23 16.87 -10.93
CA PHE A 154 -17.63 16.67 -10.53
C PHE A 154 -18.08 17.67 -9.46
N LEU A 155 -17.22 18.00 -8.50
CA LEU A 155 -17.50 19.04 -7.50
C LEU A 155 -17.59 20.43 -8.14
N ALA A 156 -16.73 20.73 -9.11
CA ALA A 156 -16.77 21.99 -9.86
C ALA A 156 -18.07 22.11 -10.67
N VAL A 157 -18.47 21.05 -11.37
CA VAL A 157 -19.75 20.99 -12.09
C VAL A 157 -20.93 21.14 -11.13
N PHE A 158 -20.92 20.42 -10.00
CA PHE A 158 -21.94 20.55 -8.97
C PHE A 158 -22.07 21.99 -8.47
N ALA A 159 -20.96 22.63 -8.11
CA ALA A 159 -20.95 24.00 -7.63
C ALA A 159 -21.43 24.99 -8.70
N ALA A 160 -20.99 24.84 -9.95
CA ALA A 160 -21.41 25.68 -11.06
C ALA A 160 -22.92 25.58 -11.33
N ILE A 161 -23.47 24.36 -11.37
CA ILE A 161 -24.91 24.11 -11.54
C ILE A 161 -25.70 24.69 -10.37
N TRP A 162 -25.17 24.57 -9.14
CA TRP A 162 -25.83 25.07 -7.94
C TRP A 162 -25.87 26.60 -7.86
N CYS A 163 -24.74 27.26 -8.15
CA CYS A 163 -24.67 28.73 -8.19
C CYS A 163 -25.58 29.33 -9.27
N SER A 164 -25.69 28.64 -10.42
CA SER A 164 -26.55 29.04 -11.54
C SER A 164 -27.93 28.39 -11.53
N ARG A 165 -28.40 27.89 -10.36
CA ARG A 165 -29.57 26.99 -10.28
C ARG A 165 -30.80 27.51 -11.00
N GLN A 166 -31.10 28.80 -10.91
CA GLN A 166 -32.32 29.37 -11.47
C GLN A 166 -32.27 29.35 -13.00
N SER A 167 -31.17 29.84 -13.58
CA SER A 167 -30.93 29.80 -15.04
C SER A 167 -30.87 28.37 -15.57
N THR A 168 -30.13 27.50 -14.90
CA THR A 168 -29.92 26.10 -15.31
C THR A 168 -31.21 25.29 -15.22
N SER A 169 -32.02 25.50 -14.17
CA SER A 169 -33.33 24.85 -14.03
C SER A 169 -34.35 25.33 -15.07
N ALA A 170 -34.28 26.60 -15.47
CA ALA A 170 -35.15 27.16 -16.51
C ALA A 170 -34.76 26.64 -17.90
N PHE A 171 -33.47 26.43 -18.16
CA PHE A 171 -32.97 25.95 -19.45
C PHE A 171 -33.12 24.43 -19.63
N LEU A 172 -32.66 23.62 -18.66
CA LEU A 172 -32.71 22.15 -18.76
C LEU A 172 -34.03 21.53 -18.30
N GLY A 173 -34.82 22.28 -17.53
CA GLY A 173 -35.95 21.76 -16.79
C GLY A 173 -35.55 21.12 -15.46
N VAL A 174 -36.49 21.13 -14.51
CA VAL A 174 -36.27 20.70 -13.12
C VAL A 174 -35.79 19.25 -13.02
N ASN A 175 -36.30 18.36 -13.88
CA ASN A 175 -35.96 16.94 -13.83
C ASN A 175 -34.50 16.67 -14.25
N ALA A 176 -34.06 17.24 -15.37
CA ALA A 176 -32.70 17.10 -15.85
C ALA A 176 -31.68 17.78 -14.93
N PHE A 177 -32.05 18.92 -14.33
CA PHE A 177 -31.25 19.59 -13.30
C PHE A 177 -30.91 18.65 -12.13
N TRP A 178 -31.92 18.02 -11.54
CA TRP A 178 -31.71 17.10 -10.42
C TRP A 178 -31.00 15.81 -10.83
N LEU A 179 -31.20 15.34 -12.06
CA LEU A 179 -30.49 14.18 -12.60
C LEU A 179 -28.98 14.44 -12.66
N LEU A 180 -28.57 15.59 -13.22
CA LEU A 180 -27.15 15.98 -13.31
C LEU A 180 -26.51 16.12 -11.93
N LEU A 181 -27.21 16.77 -11.00
CA LEU A 181 -26.75 16.89 -9.61
C LEU A 181 -26.60 15.52 -8.95
N SER A 182 -27.48 14.56 -9.26
CA SER A 182 -27.41 13.19 -8.73
C SER A 182 -26.20 12.43 -9.26
N GLY A 183 -25.83 12.62 -10.54
CA GLY A 183 -24.58 12.07 -11.07
C GLY A 183 -23.34 12.57 -10.31
N CYS A 184 -23.30 13.87 -10.01
CA CYS A 184 -22.24 14.43 -9.16
C CYS A 184 -22.29 13.87 -7.73
N GLY A 185 -23.48 13.67 -7.17
CA GLY A 185 -23.68 13.00 -5.89
C GLY A 185 -23.12 11.57 -5.87
N GLY A 186 -23.27 10.83 -6.97
CA GLY A 186 -22.66 9.51 -7.15
C GLY A 186 -21.13 9.53 -7.11
N ALA A 187 -20.49 10.53 -7.73
CA ALA A 187 -19.03 10.70 -7.64
C ALA A 187 -18.57 10.94 -6.19
N ILE A 188 -19.29 11.78 -5.44
CA ILE A 188 -19.02 12.04 -4.01
C ILE A 188 -19.19 10.76 -3.19
N GLY A 189 -20.26 10.01 -3.44
CA GLY A 189 -20.50 8.70 -2.81
C GLY A 189 -19.38 7.70 -3.04
N ALA A 190 -18.84 7.66 -4.26
CA ALA A 190 -17.70 6.82 -4.61
C ALA A 190 -16.42 7.25 -3.90
N LEU A 191 -16.13 8.55 -3.80
CA LEU A 191 -14.99 9.06 -3.03
C LEU A 191 -15.09 8.65 -1.54
N LEU A 192 -16.27 8.81 -0.93
CA LEU A 192 -16.49 8.37 0.45
C LEU A 192 -16.30 6.85 0.61
N SER A 193 -16.67 6.05 -0.40
CA SER A 193 -16.44 4.61 -0.42
C SER A 193 -14.95 4.26 -0.49
N VAL A 194 -14.19 4.97 -1.32
CA VAL A 194 -12.74 4.84 -1.43
C VAL A 194 -12.07 5.15 -0.09
N ILE A 195 -12.40 6.28 0.54
CA ILE A 195 -11.86 6.66 1.85
C ILE A 195 -12.21 5.63 2.92
N ALA A 196 -13.46 5.14 2.94
CA ALA A 196 -13.89 4.13 3.92
C ALA A 196 -13.23 2.75 3.73
N ARG A 197 -12.75 2.44 2.52
CA ARG A 197 -12.17 1.13 2.17
C ARG A 197 -10.64 1.13 2.08
N SER A 198 -10.00 2.30 1.94
CA SER A 198 -8.54 2.43 1.77
C SER A 198 -7.73 1.71 2.84
N GLY A 199 -8.25 1.62 4.08
CA GLY A 199 -7.60 0.90 5.19
C GLY A 199 -7.55 -0.63 5.04
N LYS A 200 -8.31 -1.23 4.12
CA LYS A 200 -8.46 -2.70 3.95
C LYS A 200 -7.91 -3.24 2.64
N LEU A 201 -7.47 -2.36 1.74
CA LEU A 201 -6.98 -2.75 0.42
C LEU A 201 -5.49 -3.07 0.49
N LYS A 202 -5.15 -4.26 0.00
CA LYS A 202 -3.76 -4.68 -0.23
C LYS A 202 -3.37 -4.24 -1.62
N PHE A 203 -2.36 -3.39 -1.70
CA PHE A 203 -1.87 -2.86 -2.97
C PHE A 203 -0.37 -3.11 -3.08
N ASP A 204 0.07 -3.42 -4.30
CA ASP A 204 1.48 -3.53 -4.64
C ASP A 204 1.94 -2.26 -5.36
N VAL A 205 3.05 -1.66 -4.88
CA VAL A 205 3.69 -0.50 -5.51
C VAL A 205 4.36 -0.90 -6.82
N GLY A 206 4.74 -2.17 -6.99
CA GLY A 206 5.41 -2.67 -8.19
C GLY A 206 4.58 -2.54 -9.47
N ALA A 207 3.26 -2.34 -9.36
CA ALA A 207 2.38 -2.13 -10.51
C ALA A 207 2.49 -0.70 -11.12
N GLY A 208 3.16 0.22 -10.43
CA GLY A 208 3.42 1.58 -10.87
C GLY A 208 2.28 2.56 -10.60
N GLN A 209 2.63 3.84 -10.41
CA GLN A 209 1.69 4.91 -10.05
C GLN A 209 0.51 5.03 -11.02
N ARG A 210 0.74 4.89 -12.34
CA ARG A 210 -0.31 5.06 -13.36
C ARG A 210 -1.48 4.09 -13.19
N LEU A 211 -1.22 2.87 -12.75
CA LEU A 211 -2.29 1.88 -12.56
C LEU A 211 -3.22 2.29 -11.42
N HIS A 212 -2.65 2.73 -10.30
CA HIS A 212 -3.42 3.25 -9.16
C HIS A 212 -4.26 4.46 -9.54
N TYR A 213 -3.76 5.32 -10.42
CA TYR A 213 -4.53 6.45 -10.95
C TYR A 213 -5.71 6.01 -11.82
N LEU A 214 -5.50 5.03 -12.69
CA LEU A 214 -6.56 4.50 -13.54
C LEU A 214 -7.64 3.80 -12.71
N GLU A 215 -7.25 3.02 -11.70
CA GLU A 215 -8.19 2.35 -10.80
C GLU A 215 -8.99 3.36 -9.96
N GLY A 216 -8.31 4.37 -9.39
CA GLY A 216 -8.95 5.41 -8.58
C GLY A 216 -9.92 6.26 -9.38
N SER A 217 -9.54 6.67 -10.60
CA SER A 217 -10.37 7.52 -11.48
C SER A 217 -11.57 6.77 -12.07
N SER A 218 -11.37 5.55 -12.56
CA SER A 218 -12.46 4.72 -13.09
C SER A 218 -13.55 4.46 -12.05
N ARG A 219 -13.17 4.32 -10.78
CA ARG A 219 -14.14 4.15 -9.68
C ARG A 219 -15.00 5.38 -9.44
N ILE A 220 -14.45 6.58 -9.56
CA ILE A 220 -15.23 7.83 -9.44
C ILE A 220 -16.21 7.97 -10.61
N VAL A 221 -15.76 7.69 -11.83
CA VAL A 221 -16.63 7.70 -13.03
C VAL A 221 -17.77 6.68 -12.90
N ALA A 222 -17.46 5.45 -12.47
CA ALA A 222 -18.45 4.42 -12.22
C ALA A 222 -19.45 4.84 -11.13
N GLY A 223 -18.99 5.53 -10.09
CA GLY A 223 -19.82 6.14 -9.06
C GLY A 223 -20.79 7.17 -9.61
N ALA A 224 -20.31 8.07 -10.47
CA ALA A 224 -21.14 9.08 -11.11
C ALA A 224 -22.24 8.47 -11.98
N ILE A 225 -21.89 7.47 -12.80
CA ILE A 225 -22.84 6.71 -13.62
C ILE A 225 -23.86 6.00 -12.74
N SER A 226 -23.42 5.37 -11.65
CA SER A 226 -24.29 4.68 -10.70
C SER A 226 -25.27 5.64 -10.02
N GLY A 227 -24.82 6.87 -9.70
CA GLY A 227 -25.68 7.95 -9.19
C GLY A 227 -26.78 8.34 -10.18
N LEU A 228 -26.45 8.46 -11.48
CA LEU A 228 -27.43 8.74 -12.54
C LEU A 228 -28.47 7.63 -12.67
N VAL A 229 -28.03 6.37 -12.70
CA VAL A 229 -28.92 5.21 -12.81
C VAL A 229 -29.87 5.13 -11.61
N ALA A 230 -29.35 5.33 -10.38
CA ALA A 230 -30.19 5.36 -9.19
C ALA A 230 -31.20 6.50 -9.21
N ALA A 231 -30.81 7.68 -9.70
CA ALA A 231 -31.72 8.81 -9.84
C ALA A 231 -32.88 8.53 -10.80
N LEU A 232 -32.59 7.88 -11.93
CA LEU A 232 -33.61 7.41 -12.88
C LEU A 232 -34.52 6.37 -12.24
N ALA A 233 -33.97 5.42 -11.50
CA ALA A 233 -34.75 4.38 -10.84
C ALA A 233 -35.72 4.96 -9.79
N VAL A 234 -35.30 5.95 -9.02
CA VAL A 234 -36.17 6.65 -8.05
C VAL A 234 -37.28 7.42 -8.77
N ARG A 235 -36.95 8.16 -9.82
CA ARG A 235 -37.90 9.00 -10.56
C ARG A 235 -38.91 8.20 -11.39
N SER A 236 -38.57 6.98 -11.77
CA SER A 236 -39.46 6.05 -12.47
C SER A 236 -40.32 5.22 -11.51
N ASP A 237 -40.34 5.54 -10.21
CA ASP A 237 -41.00 4.75 -9.15
C ASP A 237 -40.60 3.25 -9.18
N LEU A 238 -39.39 2.95 -9.64
CA LEU A 238 -38.84 1.59 -9.58
C LEU A 238 -38.31 1.29 -8.17
N VAL A 239 -37.77 2.31 -7.51
CA VAL A 239 -37.17 2.19 -6.16
C VAL A 239 -37.60 3.39 -5.31
N PHE A 240 -37.99 3.15 -4.04
CA PHE A 240 -38.39 4.17 -3.07
C PHE A 240 -39.65 5.00 -3.41
N GLY A 241 -40.52 4.57 -4.34
CA GLY A 241 -41.71 5.33 -4.76
C GLY A 241 -42.71 5.69 -3.64
N ALA A 242 -42.71 4.97 -2.52
CA ALA A 242 -43.51 5.33 -1.33
C ALA A 242 -42.90 6.50 -0.53
N PHE A 243 -41.57 6.59 -0.46
CA PHE A 243 -40.85 7.63 0.29
C PHE A 243 -40.55 8.89 -0.54
N ALA A 244 -40.59 8.77 -1.87
CA ALA A 244 -40.20 9.85 -2.78
C ALA A 244 -41.32 10.88 -3.05
N ARG A 245 -42.57 10.63 -2.64
CA ARG A 245 -43.73 11.48 -2.99
C ARG A 245 -43.63 12.92 -2.47
N ASP A 246 -43.18 13.08 -1.23
CA ASP A 246 -43.11 14.40 -0.58
C ASP A 246 -41.71 15.06 -0.71
N HIS A 247 -40.67 14.25 -0.95
CA HIS A 247 -39.27 14.67 -0.93
C HIS A 247 -38.43 14.10 -2.09
N LEU A 248 -39.02 14.00 -3.29
CA LEU A 248 -38.43 13.34 -4.46
C LEU A 248 -36.97 13.74 -4.70
N SER A 249 -36.68 15.04 -4.70
CA SER A 249 -35.34 15.55 -4.98
C SER A 249 -34.29 15.14 -3.93
N LEU A 250 -34.66 15.16 -2.64
CA LEU A 250 -33.76 14.75 -1.56
C LEU A 250 -33.53 13.24 -1.57
N VAL A 251 -34.59 12.45 -1.77
CA VAL A 251 -34.50 10.99 -1.87
C VAL A 251 -33.66 10.59 -3.08
N THR A 252 -33.83 11.27 -4.22
CA THR A 252 -33.02 11.05 -5.44
C THR A 252 -31.53 11.32 -5.17
N MET A 253 -31.21 12.45 -4.52
CA MET A 253 -29.83 12.80 -4.20
C MET A 253 -29.19 11.80 -3.23
N LEU A 254 -29.91 11.42 -2.17
CA LEU A 254 -29.43 10.45 -1.19
C LEU A 254 -29.21 9.07 -1.83
N ALA A 255 -30.16 8.62 -2.66
CA ALA A 255 -30.03 7.37 -3.41
C ALA A 255 -28.83 7.41 -4.35
N ALA A 256 -28.56 8.54 -4.99
CA ALA A 256 -27.42 8.69 -5.88
C ALA A 256 -26.07 8.66 -5.15
N ILE A 257 -25.94 9.35 -4.01
CA ILE A 257 -24.76 9.27 -3.14
C ILE A 257 -24.57 7.83 -2.65
N ALA A 258 -25.65 7.18 -2.21
CA ALA A 258 -25.59 5.79 -1.77
C ALA A 258 -25.16 4.86 -2.92
N ALA A 259 -25.64 5.08 -4.14
CA ALA A 259 -25.32 4.27 -5.30
C ALA A 259 -23.85 4.41 -5.72
N GLY A 260 -23.29 5.61 -5.59
CA GLY A 260 -21.86 5.84 -5.72
C GLY A 260 -21.01 4.98 -4.79
N ARG A 261 -21.53 4.60 -3.62
CA ARG A 261 -20.81 3.80 -2.65
C ARG A 261 -20.57 2.36 -3.11
N GLY A 262 -21.36 1.79 -4.02
CA GLY A 262 -21.16 0.38 -4.33
C GLY A 262 -21.90 -0.24 -5.51
N GLU A 263 -21.24 -1.30 -5.99
CA GLU A 263 -21.77 -2.40 -6.80
C GLU A 263 -23.07 -2.99 -6.24
N ARG A 264 -23.24 -3.00 -4.90
CA ARG A 264 -24.42 -3.54 -4.21
C ARG A 264 -25.73 -2.82 -4.55
N LEU A 265 -25.68 -1.51 -4.82
CA LEU A 265 -26.89 -0.76 -5.13
C LEU A 265 -27.34 -1.03 -6.56
N ALA A 266 -26.39 -1.13 -7.50
CA ALA A 266 -26.67 -1.61 -8.86
C ALA A 266 -27.29 -3.02 -8.85
N THR A 267 -26.73 -3.97 -8.09
CA THR A 267 -27.32 -5.31 -7.97
C THR A 267 -28.71 -5.29 -7.33
N SER A 268 -28.95 -4.41 -6.35
CA SER A 268 -30.27 -4.28 -5.73
C SER A 268 -31.32 -3.67 -6.67
N ILE A 269 -30.92 -2.73 -7.53
CA ILE A 269 -31.79 -2.13 -8.55
C ILE A 269 -32.14 -3.17 -9.61
N ILE A 270 -31.17 -3.96 -10.07
CA ILE A 270 -31.38 -5.07 -11.01
C ILE A 270 -32.35 -6.10 -10.41
N SER A 271 -32.11 -6.55 -9.18
CA SER A 271 -33.00 -7.50 -8.50
C SER A 271 -34.43 -6.97 -8.34
N LYS A 272 -34.61 -5.67 -8.03
CA LYS A 272 -35.95 -5.07 -7.95
C LYS A 272 -36.63 -4.94 -9.31
N PHE A 273 -35.86 -4.73 -10.37
CA PHE A 273 -36.38 -4.70 -11.74
C PHE A 273 -36.86 -6.09 -12.18
N ASP A 274 -36.11 -7.15 -11.84
CA ASP A 274 -36.50 -8.52 -12.10
C ASP A 274 -37.80 -8.90 -11.37
N GLU A 275 -37.91 -8.60 -10.06
CA GLU A 275 -39.13 -8.82 -9.26
C GLU A 275 -40.37 -8.13 -9.87
N LYS A 276 -40.26 -6.87 -10.31
CA LYS A 276 -41.37 -6.12 -10.91
C LYS A 276 -41.78 -6.69 -12.27
N THR A 277 -40.82 -7.20 -13.03
CA THR A 277 -41.08 -7.84 -14.33
C THR A 277 -41.80 -9.17 -14.15
N GLU A 278 -41.47 -9.92 -13.10
CA GLU A 278 -42.18 -11.16 -12.73
C GLU A 278 -43.60 -10.90 -12.24
N SER A 279 -43.84 -9.87 -11.42
CA SER A 279 -45.18 -9.53 -10.93
C SER A 279 -46.13 -9.10 -12.06
N MET A 280 -45.63 -8.37 -13.06
CA MET A 280 -46.43 -7.98 -14.24
C MET A 280 -46.81 -9.18 -15.11
N LYS A 281 -45.96 -10.22 -15.19
CA LYS A 281 -46.28 -11.45 -15.94
C LYS A 281 -47.35 -12.30 -15.24
N SER A 282 -47.36 -12.36 -13.91
CA SER A 282 -48.34 -13.16 -13.16
C SER A 282 -49.74 -12.52 -13.13
N GLU A 283 -49.83 -11.19 -13.08
CA GLU A 283 -51.11 -10.46 -13.18
C GLU A 283 -51.73 -10.57 -14.59
N GLY A 284 -50.92 -10.61 -15.65
CA GLY A 284 -51.40 -10.80 -17.03
C GLY A 284 -51.94 -12.20 -17.33
N GLN A 285 -51.60 -13.23 -16.54
CA GLN A 285 -52.09 -14.60 -16.71
C GLN A 285 -53.36 -14.92 -15.90
N THR A 286 -53.74 -14.08 -14.94
CA THR A 286 -54.90 -14.30 -14.07
C THR A 286 -56.14 -13.49 -14.51
N GLY A 287 -56.00 -12.60 -15.50
CA GLY A 287 -57.08 -11.79 -16.07
C GLY A 287 -57.52 -12.17 -17.49
N GLY A 288 -57.15 -13.37 -17.98
CA GLY A 288 -57.52 -13.90 -19.31
C GLY A 288 -58.51 -15.04 -19.22
#